data_AF-A0AAW0FBU5-F1
#
_entry.id   AF-A0AAW0FBU5-F1
#
_cell.length_a   1.000
_cell.length_b   1.000
_cell.length_c   1.000
_cell.angle_alpha   90.00
_cell.angle_beta   90.00
_cell.angle_gamma   90.00
#
_symmetry.space_group_name_H-M   'P 1'
#
loop_
_entity.id
_entity.type
_entity.pdbx_description
1 polymer ?
#
loop_
_entity_poly.entity_id
_entity_poly.type
_entity_poly.pdbx_seq_one_letter_code
_entity_poly.pdbx_strand_id
1 'polypeptide(L)'
;MNLHSRKTSRRQWTAFTASISARKRSRLTQDDIDCLALRLKETCQWDTEPRPFQLEGIKAQLEGVDAIIQASTGSGKTATAAGPHLHDFALGKYTIMVEPLLQLQGEMVKAFDTEFKLNAIAINSKNGALWPLLIRVFNHLTFRY
;
A
#
# COMPACT_ATOMS: atom_id res chain seq x y z
N MET A 1 -9.81 36.25 36.43
CA MET A 1 -9.83 34.85 35.98
C MET A 1 -9.21 34.81 34.58
N ASN A 2 -7.96 34.35 34.46
CA ASN A 2 -7.11 34.54 33.28
C ASN A 2 -7.42 33.54 32.16
N LEU A 3 -7.86 34.05 31.00
CA LEU A 3 -7.98 33.32 29.74
C LEU A 3 -6.57 33.05 29.18
N HIS A 4 -6.13 31.80 29.25
CA HIS A 4 -4.89 31.37 28.62
C HIS A 4 -5.08 31.25 27.09
N SER A 5 -4.40 32.15 26.37
CA SER A 5 -4.19 32.12 24.93
C SER A 5 -3.41 30.86 24.51
N ARG A 6 -4.07 29.90 23.86
CA ARG A 6 -3.40 28.79 23.16
C ARG A 6 -2.97 29.25 21.77
N LYS A 7 -1.74 29.75 21.66
CA LYS A 7 -1.02 29.85 20.38
C LYS A 7 -0.23 28.56 20.16
N THR A 8 -0.73 27.61 19.38
CA THR A 8 0.10 26.46 18.97
C THR A 8 -0.26 25.92 17.59
N SER A 9 0.79 25.69 16.79
CA SER A 9 0.87 24.68 15.73
C SER A 9 0.24 24.97 14.35
N ARG A 10 0.75 26.00 13.65
CA ARG A 10 0.60 26.08 12.17
C ARG A 10 1.91 26.05 11.40
N ARG A 11 3.08 26.14 12.07
CA ARG A 11 4.39 26.34 11.42
C ARG A 11 5.24 25.08 11.24
N GLN A 12 4.87 23.94 11.82
CA GLN A 12 5.70 22.73 11.77
C GLN A 12 5.45 21.83 10.55
N TRP A 13 4.35 22.00 9.82
CA TRP A 13 4.03 21.14 8.67
C TRP A 13 4.84 21.46 7.41
N THR A 14 5.29 22.69 7.23
CA THR A 14 5.99 23.12 6.00
C THR A 14 7.46 22.71 5.96
N ALA A 15 8.08 22.41 7.10
CA ALA A 15 9.50 22.05 7.16
C ALA A 15 9.76 20.54 6.96
N PHE A 16 8.79 19.68 7.29
CA PHE A 16 8.94 18.22 7.14
C PHE A 16 8.91 17.75 5.68
N THR A 17 8.23 18.50 4.81
CA THR A 17 8.09 18.17 3.38
C THR A 17 9.36 18.37 2.57
N ALA A 18 10.31 19.20 3.02
CA ALA A 18 11.49 19.56 2.24
C ALA A 18 12.64 18.55 2.30
N SER A 19 12.71 17.70 3.35
CA SER A 19 13.88 16.81 3.56
C SER A 19 13.66 15.36 3.17
N ILE A 20 12.44 14.96 2.76
CA ILE A 20 12.26 13.70 2.04
C ILE A 20 12.78 13.98 0.63
N SER A 21 14.09 13.82 0.45
CA SER A 21 14.72 13.74 -0.87
C SER A 21 13.94 12.70 -1.67
N ALA A 22 12.99 13.17 -2.47
CA ALA A 22 12.21 12.35 -3.38
C ALA A 22 13.23 11.79 -4.38
N ARG A 23 13.70 10.57 -4.14
CA ARG A 23 14.27 9.77 -5.23
C ARG A 23 13.21 9.79 -6.31
N LYS A 24 13.47 10.54 -7.37
CA LYS A 24 12.57 10.67 -8.50
C LYS A 24 12.34 9.24 -8.99
N ARG A 25 11.10 8.75 -8.86
CA ARG A 25 10.75 7.41 -9.32
C ARG A 25 11.04 7.37 -10.82
N SER A 26 11.88 6.42 -11.23
CA SER A 26 12.19 6.19 -12.64
C SER A 26 10.99 5.54 -13.31
N ARG A 27 10.85 5.76 -14.62
CA ARG A 27 9.91 4.99 -15.43
C ARG A 27 10.37 3.54 -15.49
N LEU A 28 9.43 2.62 -15.44
CA LEU A 28 9.69 1.19 -15.60
C LEU A 28 9.90 0.89 -17.09
N THR A 29 10.89 0.05 -17.36
CA THR A 29 11.11 -0.54 -18.69
C THR A 29 10.09 -1.63 -18.97
N GLN A 30 10.02 -2.12 -20.22
CA GLN A 30 9.13 -3.26 -20.53
C GLN A 30 9.58 -4.52 -19.78
N ASP A 31 10.89 -4.76 -19.70
CA ASP A 31 11.45 -5.90 -18.96
C ASP A 31 11.06 -5.87 -17.48
N ASP A 32 11.05 -4.68 -16.85
CA ASP A 32 10.59 -4.52 -15.47
C ASP A 32 9.11 -4.94 -15.30
N ILE A 33 8.27 -4.60 -16.29
CA ILE A 33 6.83 -4.94 -16.29
C ILE A 33 6.63 -6.44 -16.53
N ASP A 34 7.40 -7.04 -17.44
CA ASP A 34 7.31 -8.47 -17.73
C ASP A 34 7.78 -9.31 -16.53
N CYS A 35 8.89 -8.92 -15.89
CA CYS A 35 9.33 -9.53 -14.63
C CYS A 35 8.29 -9.39 -13.52
N LEU A 36 7.63 -8.22 -13.41
CA LEU A 36 6.57 -8.00 -12.45
C LEU A 36 5.34 -8.88 -12.72
N ALA A 37 4.96 -9.05 -13.98
CA ALA A 37 3.84 -9.90 -14.39
C ALA A 37 4.09 -11.37 -14.01
N LEU A 38 5.32 -11.86 -14.27
CA LEU A 38 5.75 -13.19 -13.85
C LEU A 38 5.69 -13.37 -12.33
N ARG A 39 6.26 -12.43 -11.55
CA ARG A 39 6.21 -12.47 -10.09
C ARG A 39 4.79 -12.48 -9.54
N LEU A 40 3.89 -11.68 -10.12
CA LEU A 40 2.47 -11.66 -9.76
C LEU A 40 1.82 -13.02 -9.97
N LYS A 41 2.00 -13.59 -11.16
CA LYS A 41 1.43 -14.88 -11.54
C LYS A 41 1.92 -16.00 -10.62
N GLU A 42 3.23 -16.05 -10.36
CA GLU A 42 3.84 -17.04 -9.48
C GLU A 42 3.38 -16.90 -8.03
N THR A 43 3.41 -15.67 -7.49
CA THR A 43 3.03 -15.41 -6.09
C THR A 43 1.56 -15.75 -5.83
N CYS A 44 0.69 -15.36 -6.76
CA CYS A 44 -0.76 -15.54 -6.63
C CYS A 44 -1.24 -16.89 -7.18
N GLN A 45 -0.35 -17.71 -7.72
CA GLN A 45 -0.64 -19.02 -8.33
C GLN A 45 -1.73 -18.92 -9.42
N TRP A 46 -1.65 -17.89 -10.27
CA TRP A 46 -2.65 -17.67 -11.31
C TRP A 46 -2.38 -18.53 -12.55
N ASP A 47 -3.44 -19.13 -13.07
CA ASP A 47 -3.39 -19.89 -14.34
C ASP A 47 -3.27 -18.98 -15.57
N THR A 48 -3.58 -17.69 -15.41
CA THR A 48 -3.61 -16.70 -16.49
C THR A 48 -2.73 -15.50 -16.18
N GLU A 49 -2.32 -14.79 -17.22
CA GLU A 49 -1.53 -13.56 -17.06
C GLU A 49 -2.34 -12.47 -16.33
N PRO A 50 -1.66 -11.59 -15.58
CA PRO A 50 -2.27 -10.40 -15.03
C PRO A 50 -2.97 -9.58 -16.12
N ARG A 51 -4.16 -9.06 -15.79
CA ARG A 51 -4.93 -8.24 -16.72
C ARG A 51 -4.19 -6.91 -16.97
N PRO A 52 -4.30 -6.32 -18.17
CA PRO A 52 -3.59 -5.08 -18.50
C PRO A 52 -3.80 -3.94 -17.49
N PHE A 53 -5.04 -3.72 -17.03
CA PHE A 53 -5.31 -2.66 -16.04
C PHE A 53 -4.63 -2.90 -14.69
N GLN A 54 -4.35 -4.16 -14.33
CA GLN A 54 -3.64 -4.49 -13.09
C GLN A 54 -2.19 -4.04 -13.22
N LEU A 55 -1.51 -4.41 -14.32
CA LEU A 55 -0.12 -4.02 -14.59
C LEU A 55 0.04 -2.50 -14.71
N GLU A 56 -0.85 -1.83 -15.47
CA GLU A 56 -0.82 -0.37 -15.60
C GLU A 56 -1.05 0.34 -14.26
N GLY A 57 -1.94 -0.19 -13.41
CA GLY A 57 -2.17 0.34 -12.07
C GLY A 57 -0.98 0.18 -11.12
N ILE A 58 -0.25 -0.91 -11.24
CA ILE A 58 0.97 -1.16 -10.45
C ILE A 58 2.09 -0.26 -10.94
N LYS A 59 2.27 -0.17 -12.27
CA LYS A 59 3.23 0.72 -12.90
C LYS A 59 3.03 2.16 -12.47
N ALA A 60 1.81 2.68 -12.55
CA ALA A 60 1.50 4.04 -12.11
C ALA A 60 1.94 4.29 -10.65
N GLN A 61 1.67 3.34 -9.74
CA GLN A 61 2.13 3.45 -8.36
C GLN A 61 3.65 3.43 -8.21
N LEU A 62 4.36 2.53 -8.91
CA LEU A 62 5.81 2.44 -8.87
C LEU A 62 6.50 3.67 -9.47
N GLU A 63 5.89 4.29 -10.48
CA GLU A 63 6.36 5.53 -11.12
C GLU A 63 5.93 6.79 -10.36
N GLY A 64 5.01 6.67 -9.39
CA GLY A 64 4.48 7.82 -8.64
C GLY A 64 3.56 8.71 -9.46
N VAL A 65 2.79 8.09 -10.34
CA VAL A 65 1.76 8.72 -11.16
C VAL A 65 0.39 8.41 -10.55
N ASP A 66 -0.41 9.44 -10.34
CA ASP A 66 -1.80 9.28 -9.90
C ASP A 66 -2.63 8.66 -11.03
N ALA A 67 -3.44 7.65 -10.71
CA ALA A 67 -4.25 6.93 -11.69
C ALA A 67 -5.67 6.66 -11.18
N ILE A 68 -6.63 6.64 -12.09
CA ILE A 68 -8.01 6.20 -11.86
C ILE A 68 -8.22 4.92 -12.67
N ILE A 69 -8.62 3.84 -12.00
CA ILE A 69 -8.85 2.54 -12.62
C ILE A 69 -10.33 2.20 -12.51
N GLN A 70 -10.99 2.03 -13.65
CA GLN A 70 -12.36 1.55 -13.73
C GLN A 70 -12.38 0.09 -14.16
N ALA A 71 -12.88 -0.79 -13.27
CA ALA A 71 -13.06 -2.21 -13.58
C ALA A 71 -14.23 -2.78 -12.76
N SER A 72 -14.93 -3.78 -13.32
CA SER A 72 -16.08 -4.42 -12.69
C SER A 72 -15.74 -5.12 -11.36
N THR A 73 -16.75 -5.36 -10.52
CA THR A 73 -16.57 -6.20 -9.32
C THR A 73 -16.14 -7.61 -9.73
N GLY A 74 -15.27 -8.23 -8.93
CA GLY A 74 -14.70 -9.55 -9.24
C GLY A 74 -13.59 -9.55 -10.31
N SER A 75 -13.24 -8.41 -10.90
CA SER A 75 -12.19 -8.34 -11.92
C SER A 75 -10.75 -8.49 -11.38
N GLY A 76 -10.57 -8.56 -10.06
CA GLY A 76 -9.25 -8.63 -9.42
C GLY A 76 -8.59 -7.28 -9.18
N LYS A 77 -9.36 -6.21 -8.95
CA LYS A 77 -8.83 -4.86 -8.67
C LYS A 77 -7.78 -4.83 -7.55
N THR A 78 -7.95 -5.65 -6.51
CA THR A 78 -7.04 -5.71 -5.35
C THR A 78 -5.57 -5.94 -5.73
N ALA A 79 -5.32 -6.63 -6.84
CA ALA A 79 -3.97 -6.87 -7.32
C ALA A 79 -3.19 -5.57 -7.63
N THR A 80 -3.88 -4.47 -7.96
CA THR A 80 -3.20 -3.18 -8.16
C THR A 80 -2.61 -2.66 -6.87
N ALA A 81 -3.23 -2.87 -5.71
CA ALA A 81 -2.71 -2.43 -4.42
C ALA A 81 -1.60 -3.37 -3.88
N ALA A 82 -1.70 -4.66 -4.19
CA ALA A 82 -0.71 -5.67 -3.77
C ALA A 82 0.56 -5.63 -4.62
N GLY A 83 0.41 -5.55 -5.94
CA GLY A 83 1.48 -5.76 -6.92
C GLY A 83 2.73 -4.89 -6.74
N PRO A 84 2.67 -3.61 -6.30
CA PRO A 84 3.88 -2.82 -6.08
C PRO A 84 4.85 -3.48 -5.09
N HIS A 85 4.35 -4.25 -4.12
CA HIS A 85 5.16 -4.94 -3.10
C HIS A 85 5.95 -6.13 -3.65
N LEU A 86 5.68 -6.57 -4.87
CA LEU A 86 6.46 -7.60 -5.55
C LEU A 86 7.67 -7.03 -6.32
N HIS A 87 7.83 -5.70 -6.31
CA HIS A 87 8.95 -5.00 -6.90
C HIS A 87 9.92 -4.52 -5.81
N ASP A 88 11.23 -4.65 -6.04
CA ASP A 88 12.27 -4.39 -5.03
C ASP A 88 12.24 -2.93 -4.50
N PHE A 89 11.79 -2.00 -5.34
CA PHE A 89 11.54 -0.60 -4.93
C PHE A 89 10.60 -0.49 -3.73
N ALA A 90 9.66 -1.41 -3.53
CA ALA A 90 8.70 -1.38 -2.43
C ALA A 90 9.23 -1.98 -1.12
N LEU A 91 10.45 -2.55 -1.11
CA LEU A 91 11.02 -3.13 0.10
C LEU A 91 11.09 -2.10 1.23
N GLY A 92 10.54 -2.46 2.39
CA GLY A 92 10.46 -1.58 3.56
C GLY A 92 9.48 -0.41 3.43
N LYS A 93 8.62 -0.39 2.40
CA LYS A 93 7.57 0.61 2.21
C LYS A 93 6.21 0.03 2.59
N TYR A 94 5.28 0.94 2.87
CA TYR A 94 3.91 0.62 3.22
C TYR A 94 2.96 1.23 2.19
N THR A 95 1.90 0.50 1.85
CA THR A 95 0.73 1.05 1.15
C THR A 95 -0.35 1.36 2.17
N ILE A 96 -0.86 2.58 2.16
CA ILE A 96 -2.08 2.93 2.89
C ILE A 96 -3.25 2.75 1.93
N MET A 97 -4.08 1.75 2.20
CA MET A 97 -5.31 1.52 1.46
C MET A 97 -6.51 1.97 2.30
N VAL A 98 -7.40 2.76 1.70
CA VAL A 98 -8.62 3.26 2.34
C VAL A 98 -9.81 2.51 1.77
N GLU A 99 -10.53 1.79 2.64
CA GLU A 99 -11.73 1.03 2.28
C GLU A 99 -12.87 1.43 3.24
N PRO A 100 -14.02 1.93 2.74
CA PRO A 100 -15.11 2.35 3.61
C PRO A 100 -15.80 1.18 4.35
N LEU A 101 -15.79 -0.03 3.81
CA LEU A 101 -16.51 -1.15 4.39
C LEU A 101 -15.67 -1.95 5.39
N LEU A 102 -16.02 -1.87 6.68
CA LEU A 102 -15.32 -2.57 7.77
C LEU A 102 -15.22 -4.09 7.58
N GLN A 103 -16.26 -4.72 7.04
CA GLN A 103 -16.24 -6.16 6.78
C GLN A 103 -15.24 -6.48 5.65
N LEU A 104 -15.27 -5.70 4.58
CA LEU A 104 -14.37 -5.89 3.44
C LEU A 104 -12.91 -5.72 3.84
N GLN A 105 -12.60 -4.78 4.74
CA GLN A 105 -11.23 -4.64 5.29
C GLN A 105 -10.70 -5.96 5.90
N GLY A 106 -11.55 -6.71 6.60
CA GLY A 106 -11.16 -8.00 7.19
C GLY A 106 -10.93 -9.10 6.15
N GLU A 107 -11.78 -9.14 5.11
CA GLU A 107 -11.61 -10.05 3.97
C GLU A 107 -10.34 -9.71 3.18
N MET A 108 -10.06 -8.42 3.00
CA MET A 108 -8.85 -7.94 2.33
C MET A 108 -7.57 -8.28 3.08
N VAL A 109 -7.54 -8.15 4.42
CA VAL A 109 -6.37 -8.56 5.22
C VAL A 109 -6.07 -10.05 5.00
N LYS A 110 -7.09 -10.90 4.97
CA LYS A 110 -6.92 -12.32 4.68
C LYS A 110 -6.42 -12.53 3.25
N ALA A 111 -7.00 -11.87 2.26
CA ALA A 111 -6.58 -11.99 0.87
C ALA A 111 -5.12 -11.55 0.68
N PHE A 112 -4.69 -10.44 1.31
CA PHE A 112 -3.29 -10.01 1.27
C PHE A 112 -2.35 -11.07 1.84
N ASP A 113 -2.67 -11.67 2.98
CA ASP A 113 -1.86 -12.71 3.61
C ASP A 113 -1.83 -14.01 2.77
N THR A 114 -3.01 -14.50 2.37
CA THR A 114 -3.12 -15.83 1.77
C THR A 114 -2.87 -15.83 0.26
N GLU A 115 -3.37 -14.84 -0.48
CA GLU A 115 -3.28 -14.79 -1.95
C GLU A 115 -2.03 -14.04 -2.41
N PHE A 116 -1.72 -12.90 -1.79
CA PHE A 116 -0.61 -12.04 -2.21
C PHE A 116 0.68 -12.23 -1.39
N LYS A 117 0.64 -13.04 -0.32
CA LYS A 117 1.77 -13.28 0.60
C LYS A 117 2.30 -11.99 1.23
N LEU A 118 1.40 -11.04 1.49
CA LEU A 118 1.69 -9.73 2.07
C LEU A 118 1.12 -9.63 3.48
N ASN A 119 1.93 -9.12 4.41
CA ASN A 119 1.44 -8.78 5.74
C ASN A 119 0.60 -7.51 5.67
N ALA A 120 -0.66 -7.59 6.12
CA ALA A 120 -1.61 -6.49 6.12
C ALA A 120 -2.32 -6.36 7.46
N ILE A 121 -2.71 -5.13 7.81
CA ILE A 121 -3.48 -4.84 9.01
C ILE A 121 -4.61 -3.87 8.69
N ALA A 122 -5.82 -4.19 9.18
CA ALA A 122 -6.97 -3.30 9.12
C ALA A 122 -7.00 -2.42 10.37
N ILE A 123 -6.85 -1.11 10.18
CA ILE A 123 -6.93 -0.10 11.25
C ILE A 123 -8.31 0.52 11.23
N ASN A 124 -9.14 0.17 12.20
CA ASN A 124 -10.50 0.67 12.32
C ASN A 124 -11.00 0.63 13.78
N SER A 125 -12.26 1.03 13.99
CA SER A 125 -12.88 1.08 15.33
C SER A 125 -13.00 -0.29 16.02
N LYS A 126 -13.03 -1.40 15.28
CA LYS A 126 -13.06 -2.77 15.85
C LYS A 126 -11.68 -3.25 16.29
N ASN A 127 -10.61 -2.75 15.67
CA ASN A 127 -9.25 -3.26 15.84
C ASN A 127 -8.33 -2.29 16.61
N GLY A 128 -8.89 -1.41 17.43
CA GLY A 128 -8.13 -0.52 18.32
C GLY A 128 -7.76 0.86 17.75
N ALA A 129 -8.29 1.23 16.57
CA ALA A 129 -7.98 2.49 15.89
C ALA A 129 -6.45 2.72 15.73
N LEU A 130 -6.00 3.98 15.62
CA LEU A 130 -4.58 4.35 15.47
C LEU A 130 -3.79 4.23 16.79
N TRP A 131 -4.03 3.20 17.61
CA TRP A 131 -3.28 3.03 18.85
C TRP A 131 -1.79 2.77 18.54
N PRO A 132 -0.85 3.58 19.08
CA PRO A 132 0.58 3.46 18.75
C PRO A 132 1.18 2.07 19.01
N LEU A 133 0.61 1.32 19.94
CA LEU A 133 1.04 -0.04 20.27
C LEU A 133 0.76 -1.03 19.13
N LEU A 134 -0.35 -0.86 18.40
CA LEU A 134 -0.73 -1.72 17.29
C LEU A 134 0.30 -1.65 16.15
N ILE A 135 0.79 -0.44 15.85
CA ILE A 135 1.83 -0.19 14.84
C ILE A 135 3.17 -0.78 15.28
N ARG A 136 3.50 -0.72 16.58
CA ARG A 136 4.75 -1.32 17.11
C ARG A 136 4.74 -2.84 17.06
N VAL A 137 3.61 -3.48 17.35
CA VAL A 137 3.47 -4.95 17.28
C VAL A 137 3.64 -5.44 15.84
N PHE A 138 3.05 -4.73 14.87
CA PHE A 138 3.25 -5.04 13.45
C PHE A 138 4.74 -5.06 13.09
N ASN A 139 5.48 -4.00 13.46
CA ASN A 139 6.91 -3.92 13.18
C ASN A 139 7.74 -4.97 13.94
N HIS A 140 7.33 -5.46 15.11
CA HIS A 140 8.10 -6.50 15.82
C HIS A 140 7.82 -7.93 15.35
N LEU A 141 6.67 -8.18 14.74
CA LEU A 141 6.33 -9.49 14.17
C LEU A 141 6.96 -9.72 12.77
N THR A 142 7.33 -8.65 12.05
CA THR A 142 7.97 -8.74 10.72
C THR A 142 9.50 -8.86 10.77
N PHE A 143 10.14 -8.64 11.93
CA PHE A 143 11.59 -8.76 12.12
C PHE A 143 11.96 -9.89 13.09
N ARG A 144 11.42 -11.09 12.88
CA ARG A 144 12.04 -12.31 13.40
C ARG A 144 12.61 -13.06 12.21
N TYR A 145 13.94 -13.09 12.18
CA TYR A 145 14.81 -13.76 11.21
C TYR A 145 14.37 -15.20 10.89
#